data_AF-A0A3B9W679-F1
#
_entry.id   AF-A0A3B9W679-F1
#
_cell.length_a   1.000
_cell.length_b   1.000
_cell.length_c   1.000
_cell.angle_alpha   90.00
_cell.angle_beta   90.00
_cell.angle_gamma   90.00
#
_symmetry.space_group_name_H-M   'P 1'
#
loop_
_entity.id
_entity.type
_entity.pdbx_description
1 polymer ?
#
loop_
_entity_poly.entity_id
_entity_poly.type
_entity_poly.pdbx_seq_one_letter_code
_entity_poly.pdbx_strand_id
1 'polypeptide(L)'
;QIGIYNPLGQVYEPEDRDQLMYYKEDQKGQLFQQGITESGCMASWIAVGTSYATTGVPMVPFFVYYSMFGYQRIGDLIWAAGDSRARGFIVGGTAGRTTLAGEGLQHQ
;
A
#
# COMPACT_ATOMS: atom_id res chain seq x y z
N GLN A 1 13.14 2.14 12.02
CA GLN A 1 12.12 2.21 10.95
C GLN A 1 12.44 1.13 9.91
N ILE A 2 11.44 0.57 9.23
CA ILE A 2 11.61 -0.57 8.30
C ILE A 2 12.06 -0.18 6.88
N GLY A 3 12.18 1.11 6.59
CA GLY A 3 12.64 1.67 5.31
C GLY A 3 11.63 1.53 4.16
N ILE A 4 11.66 2.49 3.23
CA ILE A 4 10.96 2.41 1.94
C ILE A 4 11.84 1.61 1.00
N TYR A 5 11.28 0.58 0.36
CA TYR A 5 12.00 -0.19 -0.65
C TYR A 5 12.27 0.69 -1.88
N ASN A 6 13.54 0.91 -2.19
CA ASN A 6 13.97 1.45 -3.48
C ASN A 6 15.16 0.63 -3.99
N PRO A 7 15.07 -0.03 -5.16
CA PRO A 7 16.18 -0.82 -5.71
C PRO A 7 17.43 0.03 -6.02
N LEU A 8 17.28 1.34 -6.22
CA LEU A 8 18.40 2.27 -6.44
C LEU A 8 18.96 2.84 -5.12
N GLY A 9 18.32 2.56 -3.99
CA GLY A 9 18.60 3.21 -2.71
C GLY A 9 18.21 4.69 -2.69
N GLN A 10 18.61 5.40 -1.64
CA GLN A 10 18.38 6.84 -1.51
C GLN A 10 19.32 7.62 -2.44
N VAL A 11 18.77 8.22 -3.50
CA VAL A 11 19.54 8.98 -4.52
C VAL A 11 19.38 10.51 -4.42
N TYR A 12 18.65 10.98 -3.42
CA TYR A 12 18.36 12.40 -3.19
C TYR A 12 18.32 12.68 -1.70
N GLU A 13 18.53 13.94 -1.31
CA GLU A 13 18.41 14.33 0.10
C GLU A 13 16.94 14.39 0.50
N PRO A 14 16.53 13.74 1.60
CA PRO A 14 15.16 13.85 2.08
C PRO A 14 14.79 15.29 2.45
N GLU A 15 13.62 15.76 2.03
CA GLU A 15 13.12 17.10 2.40
C GLU A 15 12.91 17.25 3.91
N ASP A 16 12.58 16.14 4.59
CA ASP A 16 12.36 16.07 6.03
C ASP A 16 13.58 15.57 6.80
N ARG A 17 14.78 15.57 6.20
CA ARG A 17 16.06 15.10 6.81
C ARG A 17 16.33 15.59 8.23
N ASP A 18 15.89 16.81 8.54
CA ASP A 18 16.15 17.47 9.83
C ASP A 18 15.09 17.09 10.89
N GLN A 19 14.09 16.29 10.52
CA GLN A 19 13.08 15.75 11.42
C GLN A 19 13.55 14.43 12.06
N LEU A 20 13.01 14.13 13.24
CA LEU A 20 13.36 12.93 14.02
C LEU A 20 13.03 11.61 13.29
N MET A 21 12.03 11.63 12.40
CA MET A 21 11.60 10.50 11.59
C MET A 21 11.49 10.91 10.12
N TYR A 22 12.64 11.11 9.48
CA TYR A 22 12.70 11.37 8.04
C TYR A 22 12.46 10.09 7.22
N TYR A 23 11.96 10.22 5.98
CA TYR A 23 11.82 9.04 5.12
C TYR A 23 13.18 8.55 4.63
N LYS A 24 13.39 7.25 4.70
CA LYS A 24 14.62 6.60 4.23
C LYS A 24 14.29 5.53 3.20
N GLU A 25 14.80 5.70 2.00
CA GLU A 25 14.80 4.69 0.96
C GLU A 25 16.03 3.78 1.08
N ASP A 26 15.81 2.48 0.95
CA ASP A 26 16.82 1.44 1.12
C ASP A 26 16.49 0.26 0.19
N GLN A 27 17.53 -0.37 -0.37
CA GLN A 27 17.38 -1.61 -1.14
C GLN A 27 16.82 -2.75 -0.30
N LYS A 28 17.00 -2.70 1.02
CA LYS A 28 16.44 -3.64 2.00
C LYS A 28 15.18 -3.12 2.69
N GLY A 29 14.62 -2.01 2.22
CA GLY A 29 13.36 -1.47 2.74
C GLY A 29 12.23 -2.48 2.61
N GLN A 30 11.31 -2.46 3.57
CA GLN A 30 10.16 -3.39 3.59
C GLN A 30 8.84 -2.71 3.21
N LEU A 31 8.78 -1.37 3.25
CA LEU A 31 7.60 -0.62 2.87
C LEU A 31 7.59 -0.37 1.35
N PHE A 32 6.48 -0.70 0.69
CA PHE A 32 6.29 -0.38 -0.73
C PHE A 32 5.51 0.94 -0.87
N GLN A 33 6.16 1.94 -1.46
CA GLN A 33 5.55 3.23 -1.81
C GLN A 33 5.41 3.30 -3.34
N GLN A 34 4.22 3.03 -3.87
CA GLN A 34 3.99 2.96 -5.32
C GLN A 34 3.53 4.29 -5.95
N GLY A 35 3.43 5.37 -5.16
CA GLY A 35 2.86 6.65 -5.60
C GLY A 35 1.33 6.61 -5.75
N ILE A 36 0.79 7.46 -6.62
CA ILE A 36 -0.66 7.61 -6.83
C ILE A 36 -1.16 6.51 -7.79
N THR A 37 -1.23 5.28 -7.28
CA THR A 37 -1.72 4.13 -8.04
C THR A 37 -2.31 3.06 -7.13
N GLU A 38 -3.62 3.14 -6.87
CA GLU A 38 -4.30 2.13 -6.05
C GLU A 38 -4.27 0.76 -6.73
N SER A 39 -4.35 0.72 -8.07
CA SER A 39 -4.27 -0.53 -8.84
C SER A 39 -2.88 -1.17 -8.77
N GLY A 40 -1.80 -0.37 -8.85
CA GLY A 40 -0.43 -0.86 -8.70
C GLY A 40 -0.14 -1.35 -7.27
N CYS A 41 -0.65 -0.63 -6.26
CA CYS A 41 -0.60 -1.08 -4.87
C CYS A 41 -1.35 -2.41 -4.68
N MET A 42 -2.56 -2.54 -5.23
CA MET A 42 -3.35 -3.76 -5.13
C MET A 42 -2.68 -4.94 -5.85
N ALA A 43 -2.10 -4.73 -7.02
CA ALA A 43 -1.35 -5.76 -7.73
C ALA A 43 -0.15 -6.25 -6.91
N SER A 44 0.59 -5.32 -6.28
CA SER A 44 1.69 -5.65 -5.36
C SER A 44 1.19 -6.45 -4.16
N TRP A 45 0.06 -6.04 -3.58
CA TRP A 45 -0.57 -6.74 -2.47
C TRP A 45 -1.01 -8.16 -2.84
N ILE A 46 -1.57 -8.38 -4.04
CA ILE A 46 -1.94 -9.71 -4.54
C ILE A 46 -0.70 -10.60 -4.69
N ALA A 47 0.37 -10.07 -5.30
CA ALA A 47 1.61 -10.81 -5.47
C ALA A 47 2.21 -11.26 -4.12
N VAL A 48 2.22 -10.36 -3.12
CA VAL A 48 2.69 -10.69 -1.78
C VAL A 48 1.71 -11.63 -1.06
N GLY A 49 0.40 -11.42 -1.18
CA GLY A 49 -0.63 -12.20 -0.50
C GLY A 49 -0.81 -13.62 -1.03
N THR A 50 -0.29 -13.90 -2.23
CA THR A 50 -0.27 -15.24 -2.86
C THR A 50 1.10 -15.90 -2.84
N SER A 51 2.12 -15.22 -2.33
CA SER A 51 3.52 -15.70 -2.25
C SER A 51 3.67 -17.08 -1.59
N TYR A 52 2.79 -17.39 -0.61
CA TYR A 52 2.74 -18.68 0.05
C TYR A 52 2.53 -19.85 -0.93
N ALA A 53 1.85 -19.62 -2.06
CA ALA A 53 1.58 -20.61 -3.09
C ALA A 53 2.50 -20.45 -4.31
N THR A 54 2.76 -19.21 -4.74
CA THR A 54 3.53 -18.95 -5.97
C THR A 54 5.04 -19.14 -5.80
N THR A 55 5.58 -18.84 -4.61
CA THR A 55 7.02 -18.91 -4.31
C THR A 55 7.36 -19.81 -3.13
N GLY A 56 6.36 -20.32 -2.42
CA GLY A 56 6.54 -21.13 -1.21
C GLY A 56 7.00 -20.34 0.03
N VAL A 57 7.06 -19.00 -0.07
CA VAL A 57 7.45 -18.12 1.03
C VAL A 57 6.21 -17.38 1.52
N PRO A 58 5.63 -17.73 2.68
CA PRO A 58 4.45 -17.04 3.17
C PRO A 58 4.78 -15.63 3.65
N MET A 59 4.14 -14.63 3.05
CA MET A 59 4.21 -13.23 3.46
C MET A 59 2.84 -12.72 3.91
N VAL A 60 2.83 -11.65 4.72
CA VAL A 60 1.60 -11.04 5.26
C VAL A 60 1.55 -9.57 4.84
N PRO A 61 0.88 -9.22 3.73
CA PRO A 61 0.82 -7.85 3.26
C PRO A 61 -0.26 -7.03 3.98
N PHE A 62 0.06 -5.76 4.23
CA PHE A 62 -0.87 -4.74 4.70
C PHE A 62 -0.91 -3.61 3.67
N PHE A 63 -2.07 -3.38 3.07
CA PHE A 63 -2.28 -2.27 2.13
C PHE A 63 -3.19 -1.22 2.78
N VAL A 64 -2.63 -0.02 3.03
CA VAL A 64 -3.32 1.11 3.66
C VAL A 64 -3.54 2.21 2.63
N TYR A 65 -4.77 2.71 2.51
CA TYR A 65 -5.14 3.75 1.55
C TYR A 65 -6.43 4.46 2.00
N TYR A 66 -6.82 5.57 1.36
CA TYR A 66 -8.10 6.24 1.61
C TYR A 66 -9.26 5.31 1.25
N SER A 67 -10.15 4.98 2.19
CA SER A 67 -11.17 3.93 2.00
C SER A 67 -12.01 4.09 0.72
N MET A 68 -12.25 5.33 0.30
CA MET A 68 -12.99 5.66 -0.92
C MET A 68 -12.36 5.08 -2.20
N PHE A 69 -11.03 4.98 -2.26
CA PHE A 69 -10.30 4.47 -3.44
C PHE A 69 -9.97 2.97 -3.33
N GLY A 70 -10.71 2.24 -2.49
CA GLY A 70 -10.61 0.79 -2.38
C GLY A 70 -11.56 0.08 -3.33
N TYR A 71 -12.54 -0.62 -2.77
CA TYR A 71 -13.54 -1.40 -3.50
C TYR A 71 -14.21 -0.63 -4.65
N GLN A 72 -14.41 0.68 -4.53
CA GLN A 72 -14.99 1.48 -5.62
C GLN A 72 -14.03 1.69 -6.80
N ARG A 73 -12.73 1.85 -6.54
CA ARG A 73 -11.72 2.18 -7.57
C ARG A 73 -11.04 0.95 -8.16
N ILE A 74 -10.79 -0.07 -7.34
CA ILE A 74 -10.02 -1.27 -7.67
C ILE A 74 -10.80 -2.57 -7.39
N GLY A 75 -12.14 -2.50 -7.42
CA GLY A 75 -13.03 -3.61 -7.06
C GLY A 75 -12.77 -4.89 -7.86
N ASP A 76 -12.50 -4.78 -9.16
CA ASP A 76 -12.23 -5.95 -10.01
C ASP A 76 -10.91 -6.65 -9.62
N LEU A 77 -9.89 -5.89 -9.22
CA LEU A 77 -8.65 -6.47 -8.68
C LEU A 77 -8.86 -7.14 -7.31
N ILE A 78 -9.74 -6.59 -6.47
CA ILE A 78 -10.10 -7.22 -5.19
C ILE A 78 -10.86 -8.53 -5.44
N TRP A 79 -11.73 -8.56 -6.45
CA TRP A 79 -12.38 -9.79 -6.87
C TRP A 79 -11.37 -10.83 -7.36
N ALA A 80 -10.46 -10.44 -8.26
CA ALA A 80 -9.38 -11.28 -8.75
C ALA A 80 -8.45 -11.78 -7.62
N ALA A 81 -8.25 -10.97 -6.58
CA ALA A 81 -7.50 -11.38 -5.40
C ALA A 81 -8.20 -12.49 -4.62
N GLY A 82 -9.53 -12.43 -4.50
CA GLY A 82 -10.35 -13.47 -3.90
C GLY A 82 -10.26 -14.78 -4.69
N ASP A 83 -10.37 -14.70 -6.02
CA ASP A 83 -10.23 -15.86 -6.92
C ASP A 83 -8.83 -16.49 -6.79
N SER A 84 -7.80 -15.65 -6.74
CA SER A 84 -6.40 -16.05 -6.53
C SER A 84 -6.08 -16.54 -5.11
N ARG A 85 -7.05 -16.55 -4.19
CA ARG A 85 -6.89 -16.94 -2.78
C ARG A 85 -5.84 -16.13 -2.03
N ALA A 86 -5.69 -14.84 -2.35
CA ALA A 86 -4.77 -13.95 -1.65
C ALA A 86 -5.09 -13.87 -0.15
N ARG A 87 -4.05 -13.84 0.69
CA ARG A 87 -4.15 -13.73 2.15
C ARG A 87 -3.40 -12.48 2.61
N GLY A 88 -4.08 -11.62 3.36
CA GLY A 88 -3.50 -10.39 3.89
C GLY A 88 -4.56 -9.43 4.42
N PHE A 89 -4.15 -8.19 4.65
CA PHE A 89 -5.02 -7.14 5.18
C PHE A 89 -5.12 -5.95 4.23
N ILE A 90 -6.36 -5.52 3.99
CA ILE A 90 -6.72 -4.30 3.26
C ILE A 90 -7.29 -3.33 4.30
N VAL A 91 -6.68 -2.16 4.43
CA VAL A 91 -6.98 -1.19 5.50
C VAL A 91 -7.43 0.12 4.87
N GLY A 92 -8.75 0.32 4.80
CA GLY A 92 -9.34 1.59 4.41
C GLY A 92 -9.18 2.62 5.53
N GLY A 93 -8.13 3.43 5.44
CA GLY A 93 -7.92 4.59 6.29
C GLY A 93 -8.91 5.71 5.99
N THR A 94 -8.94 6.70 6.88
CA THR A 94 -9.80 7.91 6.77
C THR A 94 -11.26 7.61 6.43
N ALA A 95 -11.77 6.48 6.93
CA ALA A 95 -13.11 6.00 6.62
C ALA A 95 -14.20 6.74 7.42
N GLY A 96 -15.40 6.77 6.85
CA GLY A 96 -16.59 7.34 7.48
C GLY A 96 -16.92 8.72 6.90
N ARG A 97 -18.15 8.82 6.38
CA ARG A 97 -18.66 9.99 5.65
C ARG A 97 -18.47 11.32 6.40
N THR A 98 -18.67 11.34 7.71
CA THR A 98 -18.54 12.57 8.51
C THR A 98 -17.16 12.74 9.15
N THR A 99 -16.36 11.68 9.23
CA THR A 99 -14.99 11.73 9.77
C THR A 99 -14.08 12.54 8.86
N LEU A 100 -14.33 12.49 7.54
CA LEU A 100 -13.55 13.18 6.51
C LEU A 100 -14.28 14.41 5.94
N ALA A 101 -14.86 15.22 6.83
CA ALA A 101 -15.76 16.32 6.47
C ALA A 101 -15.17 17.36 5.51
N GLY A 102 -13.85 17.57 5.51
CA GLY A 102 -13.16 18.59 4.71
C GLY A 102 -12.81 18.21 3.26
N GLU A 103 -12.73 16.91 2.95
CA GLU A 103 -12.26 16.42 1.63
C GLU A 103 -13.37 16.34 0.56
N GLY A 104 -14.63 16.49 0.98
CA GLY A 104 -15.79 16.58 0.10
C GLY A 104 -16.25 15.26 -0.54
N LEU A 105 -17.12 15.39 -1.56
CA LEU A 105 -17.93 14.30 -2.11
C LEU A 105 -17.12 13.11 -2.65
N GLN A 106 -15.94 13.35 -3.22
CA GLN A 106 -15.13 12.30 -3.85
C GLN A 106 -14.26 11.51 -2.88
N HIS A 107 -14.31 11.84 -1.59
CA HIS A 107 -13.49 11.22 -0.54
C HIS A 107 -14.31 10.65 0.63
N GLN A 108 -15.56 11.10 0.81
CA GLN A 108 -16.46 10.76 1.93
C GLN A 108 -17.35 9.54 1.70
#